data_AF-A0A497G6V6-F1
#
_entry.id   AF-A0A497G6V6-F1
#
_cell.length_a   1.000
_cell.length_b   1.000
_cell.length_c   1.000
_cell.angle_alpha   90.00
_cell.angle_beta   90.00
_cell.angle_gamma   90.00
#
_symmetry.space_group_name_H-M   'P 1'
#
loop_
_entity.id
_entity.type
_entity.pdbx_description
1 polymer ?
#
loop_
_entity_poly.entity_id
_entity_poly.type
_entity_poly.pdbx_seq_one_letter_code
_entity_poly.pdbx_strand_id
1 'polypeptide(L)' 'MQLHAFLARRLVHAGYVDVQLFRTPIGTRVVIFADRPAMVIGRRGANVREL' A
#
# COMPACT_ATOMS: atom_id res chain seq x y z
N MET A 1 -10.33 -7.45 -6.30
CA MET A 1 -9.26 -8.24 -6.97
C MET A 1 -8.13 -7.36 -7.55
N GLN A 2 -8.42 -6.34 -8.38
CA GLN A 2 -7.35 -5.59 -9.07
C GLN A 2 -6.37 -4.84 -8.16
N LEU A 3 -6.84 -4.13 -7.12
CA LEU A 3 -5.96 -3.37 -6.23
C LEU A 3 -4.99 -4.27 -5.44
N HIS A 4 -5.49 -5.38 -4.88
CA HIS A 4 -4.66 -6.35 -4.17
C HIS A 4 -3.55 -6.90 -5.10
N ALA A 5 -3.90 -7.29 -6.34
CA ALA A 5 -2.93 -7.78 -7.31
C ALA A 5 -1.95 -6.71 -7.82
N PHE A 6 -2.36 -5.44 -7.83
CA PHE A 6 -1.47 -4.32 -8.15
C PHE A 6 -0.46 -4.10 -7.03
N LEU A 7 -0.92 -4.01 -5.78
CA LEU A 7 -0.06 -3.80 -4.61
C LEU A 7 0.89 -4.98 -4.38
N ALA A 8 0.41 -6.22 -4.54
CA ALA A 8 1.25 -7.41 -4.44
C ALA A 8 2.43 -7.38 -5.42
N ARG A 9 2.20 -6.91 -6.66
CA ARG A 9 3.25 -6.76 -7.67
C ARG A 9 4.17 -5.58 -7.38
N ARG A 10 3.62 -4.41 -7.04
CA ARG A 10 4.39 -3.18 -6.84
C ARG A 10 5.23 -3.20 -5.56
N LEU A 11 4.74 -3.86 -4.51
CA LEU A 11 5.33 -3.90 -3.18
C LEU A 11 5.95 -5.26 -2.81
N VAL A 12 6.24 -6.11 -3.82
CA VAL A 12 6.86 -7.43 -3.61
C VAL A 12 8.14 -7.36 -2.77
N HIS A 13 8.98 -6.34 -3.02
CA HIS A 13 10.24 -6.12 -2.29
C HIS A 13 10.01 -5.71 -0.83
N ALA A 14 8.87 -5.08 -0.54
CA ALA A 14 8.51 -4.64 0.80
C ALA A 14 7.81 -5.74 1.63
N GLY A 15 7.56 -6.92 1.04
CA GLY A 15 6.85 -8.02 1.70
C GLY A 15 5.37 -7.70 1.91
N TYR A 16 4.65 -7.33 0.85
CA TYR A 16 3.20 -7.10 0.92
C TYR A 16 2.46 -8.34 1.39
N VAL A 17 1.56 -8.17 2.36
CA VAL A 17 0.73 -9.23 2.92
C VAL A 17 -0.72 -9.05 2.51
N ASP A 18 -1.30 -7.89 2.84
CA ASP A 18 -2.72 -7.63 2.61
C ASP A 18 -3.05 -6.13 2.55
N VAL A 19 -4.27 -5.79 2.12
CA VAL A 19 -4.81 -4.44 2.11
C VAL A 19 -6.25 -4.41 2.61
N GLN A 20 -6.53 -3.46 3.51
CA GLN A 20 -7.90 -3.14 3.94
C GLN A 20 -8.32 -1.77 3.42
N LEU A 21 -9.57 -1.68 2.94
CA LEU A 21 -10.15 -0.44 2.47
C LEU A 21 -11.33 -0.05 3.33
N PHE A 22 -11.30 1.18 3.82
CA PHE A 22 -12.41 1.80 4.51
C PHE A 22 -12.92 2.95 3.66
N ARG A 23 -14.13 2.79 3.11
CA ARG A 23 -14.80 3.87 2.37
C ARG A 23 -15.57 4.71 3.37
N THR A 24 -15.18 5.97 3.48
CA THR A 24 -15.88 6.97 4.28
C THR A 24 -16.44 8.04 3.34
N PRO A 25 -17.48 8.79 3.73
CA PRO A 25 -18.03 9.86 2.90
C PRO A 25 -16.98 10.93 2.50
N ILE A 26 -15.95 11.13 3.34
CA ILE A 26 -14.88 12.11 3.12
C ILE A 26 -13.70 11.56 2.31
N GLY A 27 -13.67 10.26 2.04
CA GLY A 27 -12.57 9.63 1.30
C GLY A 27 -12.40 8.14 1.59
N THR A 28 -11.38 7.55 0.96
CA THR A 28 -11.04 6.14 1.17
C THR A 28 -9.75 6.04 1.97
N ARG A 29 -9.79 5.36 3.12
CA ARG A 29 -8.59 5.01 3.87
C ARG A 29 -8.13 3.62 3.44
N VAL A 30 -6.86 3.53 3.02
CA VAL A 30 -6.21 2.28 2.62
C VAL A 30 -5.17 1.93 3.68
N VAL A 31 -5.29 0.73 4.26
CA VAL A 31 -4.33 0.20 5.24
C VAL A 31 -3.60 -0.95 4.59
N ILE A 32 -2.28 -0.81 4.43
CA ILE A 32 -1.40 -1.80 3.81
C ILE A 32 -0.64 -2.53 4.90
N PHE A 33 -0.70 -3.86 4.89
CA PHE A 33 0.09 -4.73 5.76
C PHE A 33 1.31 -5.21 4.97
N ALA A 34 2.50 -4.93 5.48
CA ALA A 34 3.76 -5.31 4.86
C ALA A 34 4.86 -5.56 5.90
N ASP A 35 5.78 -6.46 5.59
CA ASP A 35 6.94 -6.77 6.46
C ASP A 35 7.85 -5.56 6.66
N ARG A 36 8.04 -4.75 5.62
CA ARG A 36 8.96 -3.61 5.61
C ARG A 36 8.23 -2.30 5.27
N PRO A 37 7.46 -1.72 6.21
CA PRO A 37 6.65 -0.52 5.95
C PRO A 37 7.48 0.69 5.51
N ALA A 38 8.71 0.84 6.01
CA ALA A 38 9.63 1.90 5.58
C ALA A 38 9.92 1.86 4.06
N MET A 39 9.96 0.67 3.46
CA MET A 39 10.18 0.51 2.02
C MET A 39 8.92 0.84 1.22
N VAL A 40 7.73 0.57 1.77
CA VAL A 40 6.44 1.02 1.19
C VAL A 40 6.37 2.54 1.15
N ILE A 41 6.81 3.21 2.21
CA ILE A 41 6.84 4.68 2.30
C ILE A 41 7.88 5.25 1.34
N GLY A 42 9.08 4.64 1.28
CA GLY A 42 10.19 5.10 0.46
C GLY A 42 10.85 6.39 0.99
N ARG A 43 11.90 6.85 0.30
CA ARG A 43 12.66 8.04 0.73
C ARG A 43 11.76 9.28 0.71
N ARG A 44 11.61 9.94 1.86
CA ARG A 44 10.74 11.13 2.03
C ARG A 44 9.28 10.90 1.57
N GLY A 45 8.80 9.67 1.61
CA GLY A 45 7.44 9.35 1.16
C GLY A 45 7.28 9.28 -0.36
N ALA A 46 8.37 9.18 -1.14
CA ALA A 46 8.29 9.14 -2.60
C ALA A 46 7.42 7.97 -3.10
N ASN A 47 7.65 6.76 -2.57
CA ASN A 47 6.94 5.56 -3.05
C ASN A 47 5.45 5.64 -2.76
N VAL A 48 5.05 6.05 -1.54
CA VAL A 48 3.63 6.15 -1.18
C VAL A 48 2.88 7.25 -1.95
N ARG A 49 3.59 8.25 -2.48
CA ARG A 49 2.99 9.29 -3.33
C ARG A 49 2.83 8.87 -4.80
N GLU A 50 3.59 7.88 -5.24
CA GLU A 50 3.50 7.30 -6.59
C GLU A 50 2.47 6.16 -6.69
N LEU A 51 2.01 5.62 -5.55
CA LEU A 51 0.95 4.61 -5.47
C LEU A 51 -0.43 5.23 -5.73
#